data_AF-A0A4Y8QY96-F1
#
_entry.id   AF-A0A4Y8QY96-F1
#
_cell.length_a   1.000
_cell.length_b   1.000
_cell.length_c   1.000
_cell.angle_alpha   90.00
_cell.angle_beta   90.00
_cell.angle_gamma   90.00
#
_symmetry.space_group_name_H-M   'P 1'
#
loop_
_entity.id
_entity.type
_entity.pdbx_description
1 polymer ?
#
loop_
_entity_poly.entity_id
_entity_poly.type
_entity_poly.pdbx_seq_one_letter_code
_entity_poly.pdbx_strand_id
1 'polypeptide(L)'
;MSAARVPSMPGDWDLFLRELDWWVAEHGNARVPQHATSRPVDGKPYPLGRHVSKLRVRKAMDGLDPELAAQLESRTGWAWDAASAQWQEKAAQLRAYFDEHGSLDGLTANQRAVGAWLVRQRARVDELTDAQQQALRAIPGALEDRKSMVDPFVDRVHTWLAAHPGATAADIAVKTTLTLADGTEVALGKQASNYRTRYAAGKLDDASARKIESLPGWTWGPRTDLWWQRLGELRAHHRAHRSLAGLSAANPTLQTWLRQQPSRALTPERAVALAQVPGALPTVSKTEEIVLAARAWLGQDTSRTLSSVTTRTKLELPDGTTVPLGRRLAELRRAHAAGELSPTDIETVATLPGWTWQRGAHA
;
A
#
# COMPACT_ATOMS: atom_id res chain seq x y z
N MET A 1 3.04 62.64 38.56
CA MET A 1 2.78 61.33 37.93
C MET A 1 3.98 60.99 37.09
N SER A 2 4.75 59.99 37.52
CA SER A 2 6.03 59.60 36.90
C SER A 2 5.75 58.94 35.55
N ALA A 3 6.30 59.49 34.47
CA ALA A 3 6.28 58.88 33.16
C ALA A 3 7.01 57.53 33.24
N ALA A 4 6.26 56.44 33.16
CA ALA A 4 6.82 55.10 33.08
C ALA A 4 7.68 55.03 31.81
N ARG A 5 8.99 54.94 32.03
CA ARG A 5 10.04 54.86 31.02
C ARG A 5 9.82 53.59 30.20
N VAL A 6 9.27 53.71 28.99
CA VAL A 6 9.20 52.61 28.02
C VAL A 6 10.64 52.19 27.68
N PRO A 7 11.08 50.96 28.00
CA PRO A 7 12.41 50.49 27.60
C PRO A 7 12.38 50.08 26.13
N SER A 8 13.31 50.65 25.35
CA SER A 8 13.55 50.53 23.91
C SER A 8 13.05 49.25 23.21
N MET A 9 12.13 49.44 22.25
CA MET A 9 11.91 48.58 21.08
C MET A 9 13.24 48.32 20.33
N PRO A 10 13.34 47.38 19.35
CA PRO A 10 14.37 47.50 18.32
C PRO A 10 14.47 48.98 17.90
N GLY A 11 15.69 49.54 17.84
CA GLY A 11 15.84 50.88 17.28
C GLY A 11 15.17 50.89 15.91
N ASP A 12 14.14 51.73 15.78
CA ASP A 12 13.20 51.80 14.65
C ASP A 12 12.39 50.48 14.40
N TRP A 13 11.13 50.45 14.85
CA TRP A 13 10.19 49.33 14.61
C TRP A 13 9.83 49.19 13.13
N ASP A 14 9.74 50.30 12.41
CA ASP A 14 9.42 50.31 10.99
C ASP A 14 10.61 49.76 10.17
N LEU A 15 11.84 50.03 10.61
CA LEU A 15 13.02 49.35 10.07
C LEU A 15 12.97 47.84 10.32
N PHE A 16 12.66 47.41 11.54
CA PHE A 16 12.54 45.98 11.86
C PHE A 16 11.50 45.27 10.97
N LEU A 17 10.30 45.85 10.82
CA LEU A 17 9.26 45.26 9.99
C LEU A 17 9.64 45.22 8.51
N ARG A 18 10.26 46.30 7.98
CA ARG A 18 10.77 46.30 6.59
C ARG A 18 11.78 45.20 6.35
N GLU A 19 12.68 44.96 7.30
CA GLU A 19 13.70 43.93 7.19
C GLU A 19 13.15 42.52 7.41
N LEU A 20 12.11 42.37 8.23
CA LEU A 20 11.34 41.14 8.34
C LEU A 20 10.58 40.83 7.05
N ASP A 21 9.94 41.83 6.44
CA ASP A 21 9.20 41.66 5.19
C ASP A 21 10.15 41.33 4.02
N TRP A 22 11.35 41.93 3.99
CA TRP A 22 12.43 41.52 3.08
C TRP A 22 12.82 40.04 3.29
N TRP A 23 12.98 39.62 4.55
CA TRP A 23 13.31 38.23 4.87
C TRP A 23 12.23 37.27 4.35
N VAL A 24 10.95 37.60 4.56
CA VAL A 24 9.81 36.80 4.08
C VAL A 24 9.81 36.73 2.55
N ALA A 25 10.10 37.82 1.86
CA ALA A 25 10.19 37.83 0.39
C ALA A 25 11.33 36.93 -0.12
N GLU A 26 12.48 36.94 0.54
CA GLU A 26 13.66 36.15 0.13
C GLU A 26 13.54 34.66 0.47
N HIS A 27 13.01 34.33 1.66
CA HIS A 27 12.98 32.97 2.19
C HIS A 27 11.59 32.30 2.13
N GLY A 28 10.58 33.04 1.67
CA GLY A 28 9.19 32.59 1.55
C GLY A 28 8.43 32.44 2.89
N ASN A 29 9.07 32.74 4.03
CA ASN A 29 8.43 32.62 5.36
C ASN A 29 9.14 33.47 6.42
N ALA A 30 8.43 33.76 7.52
CA ALA A 30 8.94 34.56 8.64
C ALA A 30 9.67 33.75 9.75
N ARG A 31 10.20 32.55 9.44
CA ARG A 31 10.95 31.73 10.40
C ARG A 31 12.40 32.13 10.44
N VAL A 32 12.68 33.24 11.11
CA VAL A 32 14.05 33.78 11.22
C VAL A 32 14.87 32.97 12.24
N PRO A 33 16.01 32.36 11.85
CA PRO A 33 16.96 31.73 12.78
C PRO A 33 17.58 32.74 13.75
N GLN A 34 17.97 32.29 14.95
CA GLN A 34 18.50 33.17 16.01
C GLN A 34 19.71 34.02 15.57
N HIS A 35 20.58 33.47 14.73
CA HIS A 35 21.80 34.14 14.24
C HIS A 35 21.65 34.77 12.85
N ALA A 36 20.46 34.76 12.27
CA ALA A 36 20.25 35.31 10.94
C ALA A 36 20.34 36.83 10.91
N THR A 37 20.90 37.34 9.81
CA THR A 37 20.95 38.76 9.48
C THR A 37 20.08 39.03 8.26
N SER A 38 19.42 40.19 8.20
CA SER A 38 18.85 40.65 6.93
C SER A 38 19.94 41.27 6.05
N ARG A 39 19.54 41.88 4.92
CA ARG A 39 20.44 42.68 4.09
C ARG A 39 21.15 43.78 4.92
N PRO A 40 22.34 44.24 4.51
CA PRO A 40 23.04 45.30 5.22
C PRO A 40 22.21 46.60 5.28
N VAL A 41 22.13 47.19 6.47
CA VAL A 41 21.53 48.50 6.72
C VAL A 41 22.66 49.42 7.19
N ASP A 42 22.83 50.58 6.54
CA ASP A 42 23.94 51.51 6.79
C ASP A 42 25.33 50.87 6.75
N GLY A 43 25.52 49.94 5.80
CA GLY A 43 26.79 49.24 5.61
C GLY A 43 27.11 48.17 6.67
N LYS A 44 26.15 47.83 7.55
CA LYS A 44 26.33 46.82 8.61
C LYS A 44 25.28 45.71 8.51
N PRO A 45 25.62 44.44 8.83
CA PRO A 45 24.64 43.37 8.90
C PRO A 45 23.57 43.68 9.96
N TYR A 46 22.30 43.70 9.56
CA TYR A 46 21.20 43.96 10.48
C TYR A 46 20.80 42.67 11.21
N PRO A 47 20.86 42.61 12.55
CA PRO A 47 20.75 41.35 13.31
C PRO A 47 19.30 40.90 13.53
N LEU A 48 18.57 40.66 12.43
CA LEU A 48 17.13 40.33 12.42
C LEU A 48 16.77 39.17 13.36
N GLY A 49 17.55 38.08 13.35
CA GLY A 49 17.30 36.91 14.20
C GLY A 49 17.37 37.19 15.69
N ARG A 50 18.24 38.11 16.09
CA ARG A 50 18.37 38.56 17.48
C ARG A 50 17.18 39.42 17.90
N HIS A 51 16.65 40.24 17.00
CA HIS A 51 15.43 41.03 17.25
C HIS A 51 14.21 40.13 17.40
N VAL A 52 14.00 39.17 16.50
CA VAL A 52 12.91 38.18 16.58
C VAL A 52 12.99 37.37 17.89
N SER A 53 14.18 36.92 18.28
CA SER A 53 14.37 36.16 19.53
C SER A 53 13.98 36.97 20.77
N LYS A 54 14.37 38.26 20.83
CA LYS A 54 13.98 39.16 21.93
C LYS A 54 12.46 39.39 21.97
N LEU A 55 11.82 39.52 20.81
CA LEU A 55 10.36 39.69 20.72
C LEU A 55 9.60 38.47 21.22
N ARG A 56 10.07 37.27 20.89
CA ARG A 56 9.47 36.01 21.38
C ARG A 56 9.56 35.89 22.90
N VAL A 57 10.72 36.19 23.50
CA VAL A 57 10.90 36.22 24.96
C VAL A 57 9.96 37.25 25.59
N ARG A 58 9.81 38.42 24.98
CA ARG A 58 8.94 39.48 25.49
C ARG A 58 7.45 39.13 25.40
N LYS A 59 7.01 38.48 24.31
CA LYS A 59 5.63 37.97 24.19
C LYS A 59 5.33 36.90 25.23
N ALA A 60 6.30 36.02 25.52
CA ALA A 60 6.15 34.99 26.56
C ALA A 60 6.05 35.55 27.98
N MET A 61 6.53 36.79 28.20
CA MET A 61 6.40 37.53 29.47
C MET A 61 5.20 38.49 29.47
N ASP A 62 4.26 38.34 28.52
CA ASP A 62 3.11 39.23 28.31
C ASP A 62 3.47 40.73 28.20
N GLY A 63 4.71 41.04 27.80
CA GLY A 63 5.23 42.40 27.73
C GLY A 63 5.14 43.04 26.33
N LEU A 64 4.42 42.42 25.39
CA LEU A 64 4.28 42.90 24.01
C LEU A 64 2.86 43.44 23.79
N ASP A 65 2.78 44.64 23.21
CA ASP A 65 1.52 45.25 22.80
C ASP A 65 0.75 44.35 21.82
N PRO A 66 -0.56 44.10 22.03
CA PRO A 66 -1.40 43.32 21.13
C PRO A 66 -1.38 43.79 19.67
N GLU A 67 -1.30 45.10 19.41
CA GLU A 67 -1.27 45.65 18.05
C GLU A 67 0.03 45.31 17.33
N LEU A 68 1.15 45.35 18.04
CA LEU A 68 2.46 44.94 17.53
C LEU A 68 2.53 43.42 17.31
N ALA A 69 1.88 42.63 18.17
CA ALA A 69 1.75 41.19 18.00
C ALA A 69 0.94 40.85 16.75
N ALA A 70 -0.18 41.53 16.51
CA ALA A 70 -1.03 41.34 15.34
C ALA A 70 -0.29 41.67 14.03
N GLN A 71 0.53 42.73 14.03
CA GLN A 71 1.39 43.05 12.88
C GLN A 71 2.34 41.88 12.56
N LEU A 72 2.95 41.27 13.56
CA LEU A 72 3.85 40.13 13.32
C LEU A 72 3.10 38.88 12.84
N GLU A 73 1.95 38.58 13.45
CA GLU A 73 1.09 37.45 13.11
C GLU A 73 0.50 37.54 11.70
N SER A 74 0.40 38.74 11.12
CA SER A 74 -0.04 38.93 9.74
C SER A 74 0.99 38.48 8.69
N ARG A 75 2.25 38.20 9.09
CA ARG A 75 3.29 37.73 8.16
C ARG A 75 3.20 36.22 7.94
N THR A 76 3.28 35.80 6.68
CA THR A 76 3.26 34.39 6.29
C THR A 76 4.37 33.58 6.98
N GLY A 77 3.95 32.57 7.74
CA GLY A 77 4.88 31.67 8.46
C GLY A 77 5.46 32.25 9.76
N TRP A 78 4.91 33.35 10.29
CA TRP A 78 5.26 33.83 11.63
C TRP A 78 4.83 32.83 12.70
N ALA A 79 5.72 32.59 13.66
CA ALA A 79 5.45 31.74 14.82
C ALA A 79 6.15 32.32 16.05
N TRP A 80 5.41 32.44 17.15
CA TRP A 80 5.96 32.85 18.45
C TRP A 80 6.90 31.80 19.04
N ASP A 81 6.62 30.53 18.78
CA ASP A 81 7.52 29.42 19.07
C ASP A 81 7.83 28.65 17.79
N ALA A 82 9.01 28.94 17.21
CA ALA A 82 9.49 28.28 16.01
C ALA A 82 9.70 26.78 16.21
N ALA A 83 10.04 26.33 17.42
CA ALA A 83 10.23 24.91 17.72
C ALA A 83 8.88 24.18 17.70
N SER A 84 7.85 24.75 18.32
CA SER A 84 6.48 24.22 18.25
C SER A 84 5.95 24.18 16.82
N ALA A 85 6.15 25.23 16.02
CA ALA A 85 5.73 25.25 14.63
C ALA A 85 6.45 24.19 13.77
N GLN A 86 7.76 23.98 13.96
CA GLN A 86 8.51 22.91 13.29
C GLN A 86 8.04 21.53 13.73
N TRP A 87 7.73 21.36 15.01
CA TRP A 87 7.19 20.11 15.55
C TRP A 87 5.85 19.77 14.89
N GLN A 88 4.92 20.74 14.83
CA GLN A 88 3.62 20.59 14.19
C GLN A 88 3.75 20.24 12.70
N GLU A 89 4.67 20.88 11.98
CA GLU A 89 4.92 20.57 10.58
C GLU A 89 5.43 19.13 10.40
N LYS A 90 6.35 18.67 11.27
CA LYS A 90 6.84 17.29 11.22
C LYS A 90 5.75 16.27 11.56
N ALA A 91 4.90 16.57 12.53
CA ALA A 91 3.74 15.75 12.85
C ALA A 91 2.75 15.69 11.67
N ALA A 92 2.52 16.81 10.97
CA ALA A 92 1.68 16.86 9.77
C ALA A 92 2.28 16.06 8.61
N GLN A 93 3.59 16.13 8.37
CA GLN A 93 4.29 15.30 7.37
C GLN A 93 4.15 13.81 7.70
N LEU A 94 4.27 13.45 8.98
CA LEU A 94 4.10 12.07 9.44
C LEU A 94 2.67 11.55 9.20
N ARG A 95 1.66 12.37 9.53
CA ARG A 95 0.25 12.08 9.25
C ARG A 95 0.02 11.88 7.75
N ALA A 96 0.47 12.83 6.92
CA ALA A 96 0.31 12.76 5.48
C ALA A 96 0.94 11.49 4.89
N TYR A 97 2.13 11.08 5.37
CA TYR A 97 2.74 9.82 4.98
C TYR A 97 1.87 8.61 5.37
N PHE A 98 1.35 8.59 6.59
CA PHE A 98 0.45 7.53 7.03
C PHE A 98 -0.82 7.47 6.16
N ASP A 99 -1.43 8.60 5.85
CA ASP A 99 -2.64 8.67 5.03
C ASP A 99 -2.36 8.24 3.59
N GLU A 100 -1.17 8.56 3.07
CA GLU A 100 -0.70 8.16 1.75
C GLU A 100 -0.42 6.65 1.66
N HIS A 101 0.19 6.04 2.68
CA HIS A 101 0.69 4.67 2.62
C HIS A 101 -0.11 3.65 3.45
N GLY A 102 -1.02 4.09 4.32
CA GLY A 102 -1.75 3.26 5.28
C GLY A 102 -0.91 2.72 6.44
N SER A 103 0.38 3.07 6.49
CA SER A 103 1.31 2.68 7.55
C SER A 103 2.52 3.62 7.58
N LEU A 104 3.30 3.57 8.66
CA LEU A 104 4.59 4.26 8.77
C LEU A 104 5.77 3.39 8.30
N ASP A 105 5.50 2.22 7.72
CA ASP A 105 6.55 1.36 7.16
C ASP A 105 7.20 2.03 5.95
N GLY A 106 8.54 2.00 5.90
CA GLY A 106 9.30 2.66 4.83
C GLY A 106 9.50 4.16 5.03
N LEU A 107 8.93 4.78 6.08
CA LEU A 107 9.07 6.21 6.36
C LEU A 107 10.54 6.65 6.41
N THR A 108 11.41 5.89 7.06
CA THR A 108 12.84 6.22 7.15
C THR A 108 13.55 6.16 5.80
N ALA A 109 13.06 5.35 4.86
CA ALA A 109 13.61 5.24 3.51
C ALA A 109 13.07 6.36 2.59
N ASN A 110 11.77 6.63 2.65
CA ASN A 110 11.10 7.59 1.76
C ASN A 110 11.21 9.05 2.26
N GLN A 111 11.13 9.27 3.57
CA GLN A 111 11.18 10.58 4.22
C GLN A 111 12.12 10.54 5.44
N ARG A 112 13.41 10.33 5.16
CA ARG A 112 14.45 10.11 6.18
C ARG A 112 14.45 11.12 7.32
N ALA A 113 14.19 12.40 7.04
CA ALA A 113 14.13 13.46 8.04
C ALA A 113 12.96 13.26 9.04
N VAL A 114 11.78 12.88 8.54
CA VAL A 114 10.59 12.63 9.36
C VAL A 114 10.74 11.31 10.13
N GLY A 115 11.27 10.27 9.48
CA GLY A 115 11.58 9.00 10.15
C GLY A 115 12.57 9.15 11.30
N ALA A 116 13.69 9.85 11.08
CA ALA A 116 14.67 10.14 12.14
C ALA A 116 14.11 11.07 13.23
N TRP A 117 13.19 11.96 12.89
CA TRP A 117 12.48 12.79 13.87
C TRP A 117 11.57 11.93 14.75
N LEU A 118 10.73 11.06 14.17
CA LEU A 118 9.83 10.19 14.91
C LEU A 118 10.58 9.24 15.86
N VAL A 119 11.70 8.67 15.42
CA VAL A 119 12.56 7.83 16.29
C VAL A 119 13.00 8.60 17.54
N ARG A 120 13.39 9.87 17.39
CA ARG A 120 13.75 10.72 18.54
C ARG A 120 12.54 11.04 19.43
N GLN A 121 11.36 11.28 18.84
CA GLN A 121 10.14 11.53 19.62
C GLN A 121 9.77 10.30 20.48
N ARG A 122 9.87 9.09 19.93
CA ARG A 122 9.60 7.85 20.67
C ARG A 122 10.55 7.63 21.84
N ALA A 123 11.84 7.90 21.63
CA ALA A 123 12.86 7.71 22.66
C ALA A 123 12.70 8.65 23.86
N ARG A 124 11.99 9.77 23.68
CA ARG A 124 11.77 10.81 24.69
C ARG A 124 10.28 11.10 24.86
N VAL A 125 9.44 10.07 24.72
CA VAL A 125 7.98 10.22 24.73
C VAL A 125 7.48 10.82 26.04
N ASP A 126 8.13 10.48 27.16
CA ASP A 126 7.80 10.99 28.50
C ASP A 126 8.20 12.46 28.69
N GLU A 127 9.05 13.01 27.82
CA GLU A 127 9.43 14.43 27.81
C GLU A 127 8.55 15.28 26.88
N LEU A 128 7.66 14.65 26.10
CA LEU A 128 6.72 15.35 25.24
C LEU A 128 5.57 15.94 26.05
N THR A 129 5.09 17.11 25.64
CA THR A 129 3.88 17.70 26.23
C THR A 129 2.67 16.80 25.96
N ASP A 130 1.63 16.89 26.80
CA ASP A 130 0.40 16.11 26.62
C ASP A 130 -0.21 16.29 25.23
N ALA A 131 -0.20 17.52 24.71
CA ALA A 131 -0.67 17.84 23.37
C ALA A 131 0.16 17.15 22.27
N GLN A 132 1.49 17.07 22.44
CA GLN A 132 2.38 16.39 21.50
C GLN A 132 2.19 14.88 21.53
N GLN A 133 2.06 14.29 22.74
CA GLN A 133 1.74 12.87 22.88
C GLN A 133 0.39 12.55 22.23
N GLN A 134 -0.64 13.35 22.48
CA GLN A 134 -1.97 13.16 21.90
C GLN A 134 -1.94 13.25 20.37
N ALA A 135 -1.24 14.24 19.81
CA ALA A 135 -1.10 14.37 18.37
C ALA A 135 -0.37 13.18 17.72
N LEU A 136 0.65 12.62 18.38
CA LEU A 136 1.31 11.39 17.90
C LEU A 136 0.43 10.15 18.08
N ARG A 137 -0.27 9.97 19.23
CA ARG A 137 -1.22 8.85 19.45
C ARG A 137 -2.34 8.83 18.42
N ALA A 138 -2.74 10.00 17.92
CA ALA A 138 -3.75 10.09 16.87
C ALA A 138 -3.27 9.50 15.53
N ILE A 139 -1.95 9.35 15.31
CA ILE A 139 -1.37 8.76 14.10
C ILE A 139 -1.10 7.27 14.35
N PRO A 140 -1.87 6.35 13.73
CA PRO A 140 -1.74 4.93 14.05
C PRO A 140 -0.34 4.39 13.76
N GLY A 141 0.27 3.80 14.77
CA GLY A 141 1.60 3.21 14.71
C GLY A 141 2.71 4.23 14.96
N ALA A 142 2.40 5.48 15.30
CA ALA A 142 3.40 6.51 15.58
C ALA A 142 4.04 6.33 16.96
N LEU A 143 3.27 5.98 18.00
CA LEU A 143 3.80 5.63 19.32
C LEU A 143 3.71 4.13 19.64
N GLU A 144 2.85 3.39 18.93
CA GLU A 144 2.63 1.97 19.16
C GLU A 144 3.75 1.12 18.54
N ASP A 145 4.04 -0.03 19.19
CA ASP A 145 4.81 -1.08 18.53
C ASP A 145 4.04 -1.60 17.31
N ARG A 146 4.77 -1.96 16.25
CA ARG A 146 4.21 -2.52 15.01
C ARG A 146 3.37 -3.77 15.26
N LYS A 147 3.72 -4.58 16.26
CA LYS A 147 2.91 -5.75 16.68
C LYS A 147 1.57 -5.32 17.30
N SER A 148 1.56 -4.18 17.98
CA SER A 148 0.35 -3.59 18.59
C SER A 148 -0.60 -2.96 17.55
N MET A 149 -0.22 -2.91 16.27
CA MET A 149 -1.07 -2.35 15.19
C MET A 149 -1.99 -3.37 14.52
N VAL A 150 -1.84 -4.66 14.81
CA VAL A 150 -2.71 -5.71 14.29
C VAL A 150 -4.09 -5.62 14.91
N ASP A 151 -4.17 -5.47 16.23
CA ASP A 151 -5.46 -5.41 16.95
C ASP A 151 -6.29 -4.18 16.52
N PRO A 152 -5.73 -2.94 16.50
CA PRO A 152 -6.46 -1.78 15.97
C PRO A 152 -6.89 -1.94 14.51
N PHE A 153 -6.11 -2.65 13.69
CA PHE A 153 -6.50 -2.93 12.31
C PHE A 153 -7.69 -3.91 12.26
N VAL A 154 -7.64 -5.00 13.02
CA VAL A 154 -8.72 -5.98 13.11
C VAL A 154 -10.02 -5.32 13.60
N ASP A 155 -9.94 -4.49 14.63
CA ASP A 155 -11.09 -3.74 15.17
C ASP A 155 -11.70 -2.80 14.13
N ARG A 156 -10.86 -2.11 13.35
CA ARG A 156 -11.31 -1.24 12.25
C ARG A 156 -11.97 -2.03 11.13
N VAL A 157 -11.46 -3.22 10.79
CA VAL A 157 -12.12 -4.10 9.82
C VAL A 157 -13.49 -4.53 10.34
N HIS A 158 -13.60 -4.93 11.61
CA HIS A 158 -14.90 -5.26 12.20
C HIS A 158 -15.87 -4.08 12.19
N THR A 159 -15.38 -2.87 12.50
CA THR A 159 -16.17 -1.63 12.42
C THR A 159 -16.68 -1.39 11.00
N TRP A 160 -15.80 -1.55 10.00
CA TRP A 160 -16.17 -1.41 8.60
C TRP A 160 -17.21 -2.46 8.17
N LEU A 161 -17.03 -3.73 8.56
CA LEU A 161 -17.97 -4.82 8.25
C LEU A 161 -19.35 -4.58 8.88
N ALA A 162 -19.40 -4.08 10.12
CA ALA A 162 -20.66 -3.75 10.78
C ALA A 162 -21.44 -2.65 10.02
N ALA A 163 -20.74 -1.71 9.38
CA ALA A 163 -21.34 -0.67 8.55
C ALA A 163 -21.69 -1.12 7.12
N HIS A 164 -21.24 -2.31 6.69
CA HIS A 164 -21.44 -2.84 5.33
C HIS A 164 -22.02 -4.27 5.36
N PRO A 165 -23.32 -4.44 5.70
CA PRO A 165 -23.94 -5.76 5.74
C PRO A 165 -23.79 -6.52 4.42
N GLY A 166 -23.34 -7.78 4.50
CA GLY A 166 -23.11 -8.65 3.34
C GLY A 166 -21.73 -8.51 2.69
N ALA A 167 -20.93 -7.51 3.08
CA ALA A 167 -19.52 -7.44 2.70
C ALA A 167 -18.65 -8.37 3.55
N THR A 168 -17.50 -8.74 3.02
CA THR A 168 -16.45 -9.51 3.69
C THR A 168 -15.13 -8.73 3.70
N ALA A 169 -14.17 -9.15 4.50
CA ALA A 169 -12.87 -8.49 4.56
C ALA A 169 -12.06 -8.63 3.24
N ALA A 170 -12.42 -9.58 2.37
CA ALA A 170 -11.91 -9.65 0.98
C ALA A 170 -12.30 -8.42 0.15
N ASP A 171 -13.47 -7.83 0.42
CA ASP A 171 -14.03 -6.71 -0.34
C ASP A 171 -13.35 -5.37 -0.04
N ILE A 172 -12.47 -5.34 0.97
CA ILE A 172 -11.64 -4.17 1.31
C ILE A 172 -10.62 -3.93 0.19
N ALA A 173 -11.02 -3.05 -0.72
CA ALA A 173 -10.22 -2.53 -1.81
C ALA A 173 -9.23 -1.47 -1.31
N VAL A 174 -8.15 -1.22 -2.06
CA VAL A 174 -7.11 -0.23 -1.69
C VAL A 174 -7.68 1.17 -1.43
N LYS A 175 -8.77 1.53 -2.14
CA LYS A 175 -9.45 2.82 -2.01
C LYS A 175 -10.42 2.92 -0.83
N THR A 176 -10.68 1.82 -0.11
CA THR A 176 -11.63 1.81 0.99
C THR A 176 -11.13 2.70 2.13
N THR A 177 -11.94 3.68 2.49
CA THR A 177 -11.74 4.53 3.66
C THR A 177 -12.76 4.19 4.74
N LEU A 178 -12.38 4.39 5.99
CA LEU A 178 -13.23 4.22 7.16
C LEU A 178 -13.20 5.51 7.97
N THR A 179 -14.36 6.09 8.24
CA THR A 179 -14.48 7.23 9.17
C THR A 179 -14.79 6.68 10.55
N LEU A 180 -13.94 6.98 11.53
CA LEU A 180 -14.13 6.60 12.94
C LEU A 180 -15.14 7.54 13.62
N ALA A 181 -15.61 7.15 14.81
CA ALA A 181 -16.62 7.91 15.56
C ALA A 181 -16.17 9.33 15.94
N ASP A 182 -14.86 9.57 16.05
CA ASP A 182 -14.25 10.87 16.31
C ASP A 182 -14.07 11.74 15.05
N GLY A 183 -14.56 11.26 13.89
CA GLY A 183 -14.41 11.92 12.59
C GLY A 183 -13.09 11.63 11.89
N THR A 184 -12.18 10.86 12.49
CA THR A 184 -10.90 10.51 11.86
C THR A 184 -11.12 9.62 10.64
N GLU A 185 -10.60 10.04 9.49
CA GLU A 185 -10.55 9.20 8.30
C GLU A 185 -9.34 8.27 8.32
N VAL A 186 -9.56 6.99 8.06
CA VAL A 186 -8.53 5.95 8.00
C VAL A 186 -8.57 5.29 6.63
N ALA A 187 -7.42 5.25 5.95
CA ALA A 187 -7.26 4.53 4.68
C ALA A 187 -7.18 3.01 4.90
N LEU A 188 -8.27 2.38 5.36
CA LEU A 188 -8.36 0.96 5.72
C LEU A 188 -7.89 0.03 4.58
N GLY A 189 -8.23 0.40 3.34
CA GLY A 189 -7.79 -0.29 2.13
C GLY A 189 -6.28 -0.39 1.96
N LYS A 190 -5.57 0.71 2.27
CA LYS A 190 -4.11 0.75 2.22
C LYS A 190 -3.50 -0.08 3.35
N GLN A 191 -4.08 -0.03 4.55
CA GLN A 191 -3.66 -0.89 5.67
C GLN A 191 -3.76 -2.38 5.31
N ALA A 192 -4.91 -2.78 4.76
CA ALA A 192 -5.14 -4.15 4.32
C ALA A 192 -4.15 -4.57 3.23
N SER A 193 -3.88 -3.69 2.26
CA SER A 193 -2.86 -3.94 1.23
C SER A 193 -1.45 -4.10 1.81
N ASN A 194 -1.08 -3.30 2.81
CA ASN A 194 0.23 -3.42 3.47
C ASN A 194 0.38 -4.77 4.16
N TYR A 195 -0.63 -5.21 4.93
CA TYR A 195 -0.59 -6.52 5.58
C TYR A 195 -0.48 -7.67 4.57
N ARG A 196 -1.19 -7.60 3.44
CA ARG A 196 -1.06 -8.57 2.34
C ARG A 196 0.36 -8.62 1.76
N THR A 197 0.97 -7.46 1.49
CA THR A 197 2.35 -7.39 1.01
C THR A 197 3.34 -7.94 2.03
N ARG A 198 3.14 -7.66 3.32
CA ARG A 198 4.03 -8.15 4.39
C ARG A 198 3.94 -9.66 4.58
N TYR A 199 2.73 -10.23 4.51
CA TYR A 199 2.53 -11.67 4.55
C TYR A 199 3.23 -12.35 3.36
N ALA A 200 3.00 -11.85 2.14
CA ALA A 200 3.65 -12.37 0.93
C ALA A 200 5.20 -12.30 0.99
N ALA A 201 5.74 -11.30 1.69
CA ALA A 201 7.18 -11.13 1.90
C ALA A 201 7.74 -11.91 3.11
N GLY A 202 6.93 -12.66 3.86
CA GLY A 202 7.36 -13.35 5.09
C GLY A 202 7.75 -12.41 6.25
N LYS A 203 7.26 -11.16 6.23
CA LYS A 203 7.56 -10.11 7.23
C LYS A 203 6.44 -9.93 8.27
N LEU A 204 5.54 -10.89 8.35
CA LEU A 204 4.46 -10.95 9.32
C LEU A 204 4.66 -12.22 10.14
N ASP A 205 4.66 -12.10 11.47
CA ASP A 205 4.74 -13.26 12.34
C ASP A 205 3.42 -14.05 12.33
N ASP A 206 3.51 -15.34 12.67
CA ASP A 206 2.37 -16.27 12.61
C ASP A 206 1.20 -15.85 13.51
N ALA A 207 1.46 -15.26 14.68
CA ALA A 207 0.41 -14.85 15.60
C ALA A 207 -0.39 -13.67 15.01
N SER A 208 0.31 -12.69 14.44
CA SER A 208 -0.29 -11.58 13.71
C SER A 208 -1.06 -12.05 12.48
N ALA A 209 -0.51 -13.00 11.71
CA ALA A 209 -1.18 -13.56 10.54
C ALA A 209 -2.49 -14.25 10.91
N ARG A 210 -2.49 -15.11 11.95
CA ARG A 210 -3.68 -15.82 12.43
C ARG A 210 -4.78 -14.88 12.90
N LYS A 211 -4.43 -13.79 13.58
CA LYS A 211 -5.40 -12.77 13.99
C LYS A 211 -6.09 -12.14 12.77
N ILE A 212 -5.32 -11.78 11.76
CA ILE A 212 -5.87 -11.20 10.52
C ILE A 212 -6.69 -12.24 9.75
N GLU A 213 -6.26 -13.50 9.70
CA GLU A 213 -7.01 -14.61 9.08
C GLU A 213 -8.34 -14.90 9.77
N SER A 214 -8.51 -14.53 11.04
CA SER A 214 -9.78 -14.65 11.76
C SER A 214 -10.86 -13.66 11.28
N LEU A 215 -10.48 -12.63 10.52
CA LEU A 215 -11.42 -11.66 9.97
C LEU A 215 -12.39 -12.35 8.97
N PRO A 216 -13.70 -12.06 9.03
CA PRO A 216 -14.69 -12.70 8.18
C PRO A 216 -14.40 -12.55 6.68
N GLY A 217 -14.12 -13.68 6.02
CA GLY A 217 -13.80 -13.72 4.59
C GLY A 217 -12.49 -13.03 4.23
N TRP A 218 -11.55 -12.88 5.15
CA TRP A 218 -10.22 -12.38 4.82
C TRP A 218 -9.47 -13.32 3.88
N THR A 219 -8.70 -12.70 2.99
CA THR A 219 -7.74 -13.41 2.15
C THR A 219 -6.51 -12.54 1.93
N TRP A 220 -5.36 -13.20 1.90
CA TRP A 220 -4.08 -12.62 1.54
C TRP A 220 -3.99 -12.24 0.05
N GLY A 221 -4.82 -12.84 -0.81
CA GLY A 221 -4.81 -12.64 -2.26
C GLY A 221 -6.21 -12.42 -2.85
N PRO A 222 -6.94 -11.35 -2.48
CA PRO A 222 -8.35 -11.16 -2.87
C PRO A 222 -8.58 -11.15 -4.37
N ARG A 223 -7.63 -10.63 -5.17
CA ARG A 223 -7.73 -10.67 -6.63
C ARG A 223 -7.54 -12.08 -7.20
N THR A 224 -6.67 -12.88 -6.58
CA THR A 224 -6.43 -14.26 -6.99
C THR A 224 -7.63 -15.12 -6.60
N ASP A 225 -8.15 -14.94 -5.40
CA ASP A 225 -9.26 -15.74 -4.88
C ASP A 225 -10.57 -15.38 -5.58
N LEU A 226 -10.81 -14.08 -5.84
CA LEU A 226 -11.94 -13.64 -6.64
C LEU A 226 -11.88 -14.24 -8.05
N TRP A 227 -10.69 -14.40 -8.64
CA TRP A 227 -10.58 -15.04 -9.95
C TRP A 227 -11.05 -16.51 -9.91
N TRP A 228 -10.61 -17.27 -8.90
CA TRP A 228 -11.03 -18.67 -8.72
C TRP A 228 -12.52 -18.79 -8.38
N GLN A 229 -13.05 -17.87 -7.57
CA GLN A 229 -14.48 -17.77 -7.27
C GLN A 229 -15.29 -17.52 -8.55
N ARG A 230 -14.90 -16.54 -9.39
CA ARG A 230 -15.57 -16.25 -10.66
C ARG A 230 -15.52 -17.44 -11.62
N LEU A 231 -14.42 -18.18 -11.65
CA LEU A 231 -14.34 -19.44 -12.41
C LEU A 231 -15.32 -20.48 -11.84
N GLY A 232 -15.46 -20.58 -10.53
CA GLY A 232 -16.46 -21.43 -9.87
C GLY A 232 -17.89 -21.09 -10.27
N GLU A 233 -18.25 -19.80 -10.24
CA GLU A 233 -19.55 -19.29 -10.70
C GLU A 233 -19.78 -19.62 -12.18
N LEU A 234 -18.77 -19.44 -13.03
CA LEU A 234 -18.84 -19.77 -14.46
C LEU A 234 -19.09 -21.26 -14.69
N ARG A 235 -18.39 -22.12 -13.95
CA ARG A 235 -18.59 -23.57 -13.99
C ARG A 235 -19.97 -23.97 -13.49
N ALA A 236 -20.47 -23.33 -12.44
CA ALA A 236 -21.82 -23.58 -11.93
C ALA A 236 -22.88 -23.21 -12.99
N HIS A 237 -22.75 -22.05 -13.63
CA HIS A 237 -23.62 -21.64 -14.74
C HIS A 237 -23.57 -22.67 -15.88
N HIS A 238 -22.38 -23.06 -16.33
CA HIS A 238 -22.20 -24.04 -17.39
C HIS A 238 -22.81 -25.41 -17.02
N ARG A 239 -22.64 -25.88 -15.77
CA ARG A 239 -23.25 -27.15 -15.32
C ARG A 239 -24.77 -27.09 -15.33
N ALA A 240 -25.36 -25.97 -14.89
CA ALA A 240 -26.79 -25.78 -14.84
C ALA A 240 -27.43 -25.69 -16.24
N HIS A 241 -26.78 -24.99 -17.17
CA HIS A 241 -27.34 -24.68 -18.50
C HIS A 241 -26.75 -25.51 -19.64
N ARG A 242 -25.72 -26.32 -19.37
CA ARG A 242 -24.88 -27.04 -20.35
C ARG A 242 -24.32 -26.14 -21.47
N SER A 243 -24.19 -24.86 -21.17
CA SER A 243 -23.75 -23.81 -22.10
C SER A 243 -23.43 -22.54 -21.31
N LEU A 244 -22.65 -21.64 -21.91
CA LEU A 244 -22.47 -20.27 -21.43
C LEU A 244 -23.52 -19.30 -22.01
N ALA A 245 -24.43 -19.78 -22.87
CA ALA A 245 -25.57 -18.99 -23.34
C ALA A 245 -26.39 -18.46 -22.16
N GLY A 246 -26.91 -17.24 -22.30
CA GLY A 246 -27.70 -16.57 -21.26
C GLY A 246 -26.88 -16.05 -20.06
N LEU A 247 -25.56 -16.26 -20.01
CA LEU A 247 -24.71 -15.78 -18.91
C LEU A 247 -24.81 -14.27 -18.73
N SER A 248 -24.86 -13.49 -19.82
CA SER A 248 -25.02 -12.04 -19.73
C SER A 248 -26.33 -11.60 -19.08
N ALA A 249 -27.41 -12.38 -19.21
CA ALA A 249 -28.70 -12.08 -18.59
C ALA A 249 -28.74 -12.56 -17.13
N ALA A 250 -28.15 -13.73 -16.84
CA ALA A 250 -28.11 -14.31 -15.50
C ALA A 250 -27.09 -13.62 -14.57
N ASN A 251 -25.93 -13.22 -15.10
CA ASN A 251 -24.85 -12.59 -14.34
C ASN A 251 -23.98 -11.68 -15.26
N PRO A 252 -24.40 -10.42 -15.48
CA PRO A 252 -23.70 -9.49 -16.38
C PRO A 252 -22.28 -9.14 -15.90
N THR A 253 -22.04 -9.18 -14.59
CA THR A 253 -20.72 -8.96 -14.00
C THR A 253 -19.77 -10.09 -14.34
N LEU A 254 -20.21 -11.35 -14.23
CA LEU A 254 -19.43 -12.52 -14.60
C LEU A 254 -19.17 -12.58 -16.11
N GLN A 255 -20.15 -12.21 -16.94
CA GLN A 255 -19.96 -12.06 -18.39
C GLN A 255 -18.89 -10.99 -18.71
N THR A 256 -18.91 -9.86 -18.00
CA THR A 256 -17.93 -8.78 -18.18
C THR A 256 -16.54 -9.21 -17.74
N TRP A 257 -16.43 -9.91 -16.60
CA TRP A 257 -15.18 -10.53 -16.16
C TRP A 257 -14.63 -11.53 -17.19
N LEU A 258 -15.48 -12.38 -17.76
CA LEU A 258 -15.08 -13.36 -18.78
C LEU A 258 -14.52 -12.67 -20.03
N ARG A 259 -15.17 -11.60 -20.52
CA ARG A 259 -14.70 -10.79 -21.65
C ARG A 259 -13.35 -10.11 -21.39
N GLN A 260 -13.04 -9.82 -20.13
CA GLN A 260 -11.80 -9.16 -19.72
C GLN A 260 -10.64 -10.14 -19.53
N GLN A 261 -10.84 -11.47 -19.64
CA GLN A 261 -9.74 -12.43 -19.56
C GLN A 261 -8.89 -12.34 -20.84
N PRO A 262 -7.62 -11.91 -20.76
CA PRO A 262 -6.79 -11.72 -21.95
C PRO A 262 -6.32 -13.08 -22.49
N SER A 263 -6.46 -13.29 -23.80
CA SER A 263 -5.99 -14.51 -24.51
C SER A 263 -4.46 -14.74 -24.44
N ARG A 264 -3.66 -13.78 -23.93
CA ARG A 264 -2.19 -13.82 -23.94
C ARG A 264 -1.47 -13.58 -22.59
N ALA A 265 -2.18 -13.36 -21.49
CA ALA A 265 -1.54 -13.02 -20.20
C ALA A 265 -2.08 -13.80 -18.98
N LEU A 266 -2.82 -14.89 -19.22
CA LEU A 266 -3.20 -15.82 -18.15
C LEU A 266 -1.96 -16.58 -17.68
N THR A 267 -1.85 -16.80 -16.36
CA THR A 267 -0.90 -17.80 -15.87
C THR A 267 -1.28 -19.17 -16.42
N PRO A 268 -0.33 -20.10 -16.58
CA PRO A 268 -0.63 -21.44 -17.07
C PRO A 268 -1.78 -22.12 -16.30
N GLU A 269 -1.84 -21.98 -14.98
CA GLU A 269 -2.91 -22.53 -14.14
C GLU A 269 -4.29 -21.97 -14.52
N ARG A 270 -4.37 -20.65 -14.71
CA ARG A 270 -5.62 -19.96 -15.06
C ARG A 270 -6.09 -20.33 -16.46
N ALA A 271 -5.16 -20.41 -17.41
CA ALA A 271 -5.46 -20.82 -18.78
C ALA A 271 -6.01 -22.25 -18.82
N VAL A 272 -5.35 -23.19 -18.13
CA VAL A 272 -5.82 -24.58 -18.00
C VAL A 272 -7.19 -24.63 -17.35
N ALA A 273 -7.40 -23.88 -16.27
CA ALA A 273 -8.63 -23.94 -15.50
C ALA A 273 -9.86 -23.39 -16.27
N LEU A 274 -9.66 -22.33 -17.06
CA LEU A 274 -10.67 -21.78 -17.98
C LEU A 274 -10.94 -22.70 -19.18
N ALA A 275 -9.91 -23.34 -19.75
CA ALA A 275 -10.07 -24.28 -20.87
C ALA A 275 -10.98 -25.48 -20.53
N GLN A 276 -11.10 -25.84 -19.25
CA GLN A 276 -12.05 -26.86 -18.79
C GLN A 276 -13.53 -26.44 -18.88
N VAL A 277 -13.82 -25.19 -19.25
CA VAL A 277 -15.19 -24.68 -19.44
C VAL A 277 -15.44 -24.44 -20.93
N PRO A 278 -16.19 -25.32 -21.60
CA PRO A 278 -16.49 -25.16 -23.03
C PRO A 278 -17.07 -23.78 -23.35
N GLY A 279 -16.48 -23.11 -24.35
CA GLY A 279 -16.87 -21.77 -24.79
C GLY A 279 -16.33 -20.60 -23.96
N ALA A 280 -15.55 -20.84 -22.90
CA ALA A 280 -14.98 -19.77 -22.06
C ALA A 280 -13.75 -19.07 -22.68
N LEU A 281 -13.00 -19.76 -23.54
CA LEU A 281 -11.89 -19.21 -24.31
C LEU A 281 -12.08 -19.58 -25.79
N PRO A 282 -11.46 -18.84 -26.74
CA PRO A 282 -11.28 -19.33 -28.10
C PRO A 282 -10.67 -20.73 -28.05
N THR A 283 -11.08 -21.63 -28.94
CA THR A 283 -10.67 -23.04 -28.92
C THR A 283 -9.14 -23.15 -28.99
N VAL A 284 -8.51 -23.38 -27.84
CA VAL A 284 -7.11 -23.81 -27.73
C VAL A 284 -7.04 -25.27 -28.14
N SER A 285 -5.98 -25.66 -28.87
CA SER A 285 -5.85 -27.04 -29.31
C SER A 285 -5.66 -27.97 -28.10
N LYS A 286 -6.03 -29.26 -28.25
CA LYS A 286 -5.77 -30.26 -27.20
C LYS A 286 -4.28 -30.29 -26.83
N THR A 287 -3.39 -30.07 -27.79
CA THR A 287 -1.93 -29.98 -27.56
C THR A 287 -1.57 -28.77 -26.70
N GLU A 288 -2.12 -27.61 -27.02
CA GLU A 288 -1.86 -26.36 -26.30
C GLU A 288 -2.33 -26.44 -24.84
N GLU A 289 -3.49 -27.04 -24.57
CA GLU A 289 -3.94 -27.33 -23.21
C GLU A 289 -2.94 -28.18 -22.41
N ILE A 290 -2.35 -29.18 -23.06
CA ILE A 290 -1.39 -30.09 -22.40
C ILE A 290 -0.08 -29.36 -22.10
N VAL A 291 0.39 -28.51 -23.02
CA VAL A 291 1.57 -27.66 -22.81
C VAL A 291 1.33 -26.67 -21.67
N LEU A 292 0.16 -26.03 -21.61
CA LEU A 292 -0.20 -25.15 -20.51
C LEU A 292 -0.27 -25.91 -19.17
N ALA A 293 -0.83 -27.12 -19.14
CA ALA A 293 -0.86 -27.95 -17.94
C ALA A 293 0.53 -28.38 -17.47
N ALA A 294 1.45 -28.68 -18.40
CA ALA A 294 2.83 -28.98 -18.08
C ALA A 294 3.56 -27.75 -17.51
N ARG A 295 3.38 -26.56 -18.11
CA ARG A 295 3.95 -25.30 -17.60
C ARG A 295 3.43 -24.94 -16.21
N ALA A 296 2.12 -25.10 -15.98
CA ALA A 296 1.51 -24.90 -14.66
C ALA A 296 2.13 -25.83 -13.61
N TRP A 297 2.28 -27.11 -13.94
CA TRP A 297 2.83 -28.08 -13.00
C TRP A 297 4.30 -27.81 -12.66
N LEU A 298 5.10 -27.36 -13.64
CA LEU A 298 6.49 -26.93 -13.40
C LEU A 298 6.58 -25.64 -12.59
N GLY A 299 5.64 -24.69 -12.81
CA GLY A 299 5.62 -23.41 -12.09
C GLY A 299 5.29 -23.53 -10.60
N GLN A 300 4.68 -24.62 -10.17
CA GLN A 300 4.32 -24.86 -8.77
C GLN A 300 5.52 -25.20 -7.86
N ASP A 301 6.61 -25.74 -8.41
CA ASP A 301 7.78 -26.15 -7.65
C ASP A 301 9.00 -26.19 -8.56
N THR A 302 10.01 -25.40 -8.23
CA THR A 302 11.22 -25.21 -9.04
C THR A 302 12.10 -26.45 -9.15
N SER A 303 11.89 -27.48 -8.31
CA SER A 303 12.60 -28.76 -8.41
C SER A 303 11.96 -29.73 -9.42
N ARG A 304 10.77 -29.43 -9.93
CA ARG A 304 10.05 -30.33 -10.84
C ARG A 304 10.66 -30.33 -12.23
N THR A 305 10.65 -31.51 -12.85
CA THR A 305 11.15 -31.73 -14.21
C THR A 305 10.19 -32.63 -14.98
N LEU A 306 10.09 -32.46 -16.30
CA LEU A 306 9.21 -33.32 -17.11
C LEU A 306 9.70 -34.77 -17.22
N SER A 307 10.97 -35.03 -16.88
CA SER A 307 11.51 -36.38 -16.76
C SER A 307 10.97 -37.15 -15.56
N SER A 308 10.60 -36.46 -14.45
CA SER A 308 10.04 -37.11 -13.26
C SER A 308 8.53 -37.40 -13.37
N VAL A 309 7.89 -37.00 -14.47
CA VAL A 309 6.45 -37.20 -14.68
C VAL A 309 6.13 -38.67 -14.99
N THR A 310 5.25 -39.26 -14.17
CA THR A 310 4.69 -40.60 -14.38
C THR A 310 3.26 -40.51 -14.90
N THR A 311 2.65 -41.63 -15.31
CA THR A 311 1.24 -41.67 -15.72
C THR A 311 0.26 -41.35 -14.58
N ARG A 312 0.73 -41.37 -13.33
CA ARG A 312 -0.07 -41.03 -12.13
C ARG A 312 0.05 -39.55 -11.75
N THR A 313 1.00 -38.81 -12.33
CA THR A 313 1.20 -37.40 -12.02
C THR A 313 -0.04 -36.59 -12.40
N LYS A 314 -0.53 -35.81 -11.43
CA LYS A 314 -1.65 -34.88 -11.58
C LYS A 314 -1.14 -33.46 -11.40
N LEU A 315 -1.72 -32.54 -12.15
CA LEU A 315 -1.68 -31.12 -11.81
C LEU A 315 -2.86 -30.84 -10.88
N GLU A 316 -2.60 -30.29 -9.70
CA GLU A 316 -3.63 -29.83 -8.78
C GLU A 316 -3.77 -28.31 -8.92
N LEU A 317 -4.97 -27.83 -9.21
CA LEU A 317 -5.27 -26.42 -9.30
C LEU A 317 -5.71 -25.88 -7.92
N PRO A 318 -5.55 -24.57 -7.65
CA PRO A 318 -5.91 -23.96 -6.36
C PRO A 318 -7.37 -24.15 -5.92
N ASP A 319 -8.28 -24.41 -6.85
CA ASP A 319 -9.69 -24.70 -6.58
C ASP A 319 -9.99 -26.19 -6.30
N GLY A 320 -8.95 -27.01 -6.16
CA GLY A 320 -9.03 -28.46 -5.94
C GLY A 320 -9.25 -29.29 -7.20
N THR A 321 -9.35 -28.67 -8.38
CA THR A 321 -9.49 -29.41 -9.64
C THR A 321 -8.20 -30.14 -9.99
N THR A 322 -8.29 -31.42 -10.36
CA THR A 322 -7.13 -32.21 -10.78
C THR A 322 -7.13 -32.47 -12.28
N VAL A 323 -6.01 -32.20 -12.96
CA VAL A 323 -5.80 -32.54 -14.37
C VAL A 323 -4.84 -33.73 -14.47
N PRO A 324 -5.18 -34.81 -15.21
CA PRO A 324 -4.35 -36.01 -15.34
C PRO A 324 -3.15 -35.79 -16.29
N LEU A 325 -2.24 -34.91 -15.90
CA LEU A 325 -1.10 -34.45 -16.70
C LEU A 325 -0.26 -35.61 -17.25
N GLY A 326 0.06 -36.59 -16.40
CA GLY A 326 0.88 -37.74 -16.77
C GLY A 326 0.31 -38.58 -17.91
N ARG A 327 -1.02 -38.77 -17.91
CA ARG A 327 -1.71 -39.49 -19.00
C ARG A 327 -1.73 -38.66 -20.28
N ARG A 328 -2.05 -37.37 -20.17
CA ARG A 328 -2.09 -36.45 -21.31
C ARG A 328 -0.73 -36.32 -22.01
N LEU A 329 0.38 -36.22 -21.27
CA LEU A 329 1.73 -36.21 -21.86
C LEU A 329 2.12 -37.56 -22.48
N ALA A 330 1.64 -38.68 -21.92
CA ALA A 330 1.84 -39.99 -22.55
C ALA A 330 1.05 -40.14 -23.86
N GLU A 331 -0.17 -39.57 -23.94
CA GLU A 331 -0.94 -39.49 -25.18
C GLU A 331 -0.19 -38.70 -26.26
N LEU A 332 0.39 -37.54 -25.94
CA LEU A 332 1.19 -36.76 -26.91
C LEU A 332 2.37 -37.56 -27.46
N ARG A 333 3.11 -38.28 -26.61
CA ARG A 333 4.23 -39.12 -27.07
C ARG A 333 3.77 -40.24 -28.01
N ARG A 334 2.62 -40.85 -27.74
CA ARG A 334 2.05 -41.89 -28.63
C ARG A 334 1.59 -41.31 -29.96
N ALA A 335 0.87 -40.18 -29.95
CA ALA A 335 0.43 -39.50 -31.17
C ALA A 335 1.63 -39.08 -32.04
N HIS A 336 2.72 -38.59 -31.42
CA HIS A 336 3.96 -38.30 -32.15
C HIS A 336 4.58 -39.55 -32.78
N ALA A 337 4.68 -40.66 -32.03
CA ALA A 337 5.23 -41.91 -32.56
C ALA A 337 4.39 -42.51 -33.69
N ALA A 338 3.08 -42.27 -33.69
CA ALA A 338 2.16 -42.68 -34.74
C ALA A 338 2.12 -41.72 -35.95
N GLY A 339 2.82 -40.58 -35.89
CA GLY A 339 2.79 -39.56 -36.94
C GLY A 339 1.48 -38.77 -37.03
N GLU A 340 0.70 -38.74 -35.94
CA GLU A 340 -0.64 -38.13 -35.89
C GLU A 340 -0.61 -36.64 -35.49
N LEU A 341 0.53 -36.12 -35.03
CA LEU A 341 0.68 -34.70 -34.65
C LEU A 341 1.03 -33.83 -35.85
N SER A 342 0.41 -32.66 -35.92
CA SER A 342 0.77 -31.64 -36.92
C SER A 342 2.16 -31.05 -36.64
N PRO A 343 2.87 -30.50 -37.65
CA PRO A 343 4.14 -29.80 -37.43
C PRO A 343 4.05 -28.68 -36.39
N THR A 344 2.95 -27.92 -36.40
CA THR A 344 2.69 -26.86 -35.41
C THR A 344 2.51 -27.39 -34.00
N ASP A 345 1.85 -28.54 -33.82
CA ASP A 345 1.73 -29.19 -32.51
C ASP A 345 3.10 -29.66 -31.99
N ILE A 346 3.94 -30.20 -32.87
CA ILE A 346 5.30 -30.64 -32.51
C ILE A 346 6.14 -29.45 -32.03
N GLU A 347 6.14 -28.35 -32.78
CA GLU A 347 6.83 -27.11 -32.39
C GLU A 347 6.30 -26.57 -31.05
N THR A 348 4.98 -26.56 -30.86
CA THR A 348 4.33 -26.08 -29.64
C THR A 348 4.78 -26.89 -28.42
N VAL A 349 4.82 -28.22 -28.52
CA VAL A 349 5.29 -29.09 -27.43
C VAL A 349 6.79 -28.95 -27.20
N ALA A 350 7.59 -28.73 -28.25
CA ALA A 350 9.04 -28.51 -28.14
C ALA A 350 9.41 -27.26 -27.32
N THR A 351 8.47 -26.32 -27.12
CA THR A 351 8.67 -25.16 -26.23
C THR A 351 8.75 -25.52 -24.73
N LEU A 352 8.40 -26.75 -24.35
CA LEU A 352 8.41 -27.20 -22.96
C LEU A 352 9.85 -27.45 -22.46
N PRO A 353 10.24 -26.84 -21.32
CA PRO A 353 11.59 -27.00 -20.81
C PRO A 353 11.84 -28.45 -20.36
N GLY A 354 12.90 -29.06 -20.89
CA GLY A 354 13.29 -30.44 -20.58
C GLY A 354 12.37 -31.51 -21.19
N TRP A 355 11.52 -31.16 -22.18
CA TRP A 355 10.69 -32.15 -22.86
C TRP A 355 11.49 -33.07 -23.78
N THR A 356 11.15 -34.36 -23.76
CA THR A 356 11.66 -35.36 -24.69
C THR A 356 10.51 -36.23 -25.22
N TRP A 357 10.54 -36.49 -26.53
CA TRP A 357 9.56 -37.37 -27.20
C TRP A 357 9.75 -38.85 -26.82
N GLN A 358 11.01 -39.26 -26.59
CA GLN A 358 11.33 -40.55 -25.99
C GLN A 358 11.32 -40.40 -24.46
N ARG A 359 10.76 -41.38 -23.73
CA ARG A 359 11.06 -41.46 -22.29
C ARG A 359 12.55 -41.75 -22.17
N GLY A 360 13.29 -40.91 -21.45
CA GLY A 360 14.66 -41.25 -21.08
C GLY A 360 14.63 -42.64 -20.45
N ALA A 361 15.41 -43.57 -21.00
CA ALA A 361 15.75 -44.77 -20.28
C ALA A 361 16.47 -44.30 -19.00
N HIS A 362 15.84 -44.44 -17.85
CA HIS A 362 16.56 -44.24 -16.60
C HIS A 362 17.57 -45.39 -16.47
N ALA A 363 18.84 -45.03 -16.57
CA ALA A 363 19.86 -45.54 -15.66
C ALA A 363 19.71 -44.86 -14.30
#